data_AF-A0A539DD59-F1
#
_entry.id   AF-A0A539DD59-F1
#
_cell.length_a   1.000
_cell.length_b   1.000
_cell.length_c   1.000
_cell.angle_alpha   90.00
_cell.angle_beta   90.00
_cell.angle_gamma   90.00
#
_symmetry.space_group_name_H-M   'P 1'
#
loop_
_entity.id
_entity.type
_entity.pdbx_description
1 polymer ?
#
loop_
_entity_poly.entity_id
_entity_poly.type
_entity_poly.pdbx_seq_one_letter_code
_entity_poly.pdbx_strand_id
1 'polypeptide(L)'
;MTNPELLELLDPQLNNPRLRLLSLMDHTPGQRQTMNLERFRERLVAGGKEAVEIDESLAQRTAWRDQSAAPRNRSTVVAVARKYAIPLASHDDATIEHVDEAHDNGAIIAEFPVSIEAAVRAREVGMKIFMGGPNFVRGSSHSGNLSARECATAGLLDGITSDYIPLSMLRSAFMLAEPPYNWPIQDAIATVARTPALACGLTDRGEIAIGQRADFLRIRRSSEGWPTPREVWREGRRVA
;
A
#
# COMPACT_ATOMS: atom_id res chain seq x y z
N MET A 1 -11.90 -9.19 3.18
CA MET A 1 -12.78 -9.37 4.35
C MET A 1 -13.88 -10.36 4.06
N THR A 2 -14.42 -10.38 2.84
CA THR A 2 -15.50 -11.27 2.40
C THR A 2 -15.06 -12.68 1.97
N ASN A 3 -13.82 -13.08 2.23
CA ASN A 3 -13.39 -14.46 1.98
C ASN A 3 -13.84 -15.34 3.17
N PRO A 4 -14.74 -16.33 3.00
CA PRO A 4 -15.17 -17.19 4.11
C PRO A 4 -14.01 -18.01 4.71
N GLU A 5 -12.98 -18.30 3.91
CA GLU A 5 -11.79 -19.09 4.31
C GLU A 5 -10.68 -18.21 4.93
N LEU A 6 -10.90 -16.90 5.10
CA LEU A 6 -9.84 -15.95 5.50
C LEU A 6 -9.12 -16.38 6.77
N LEU A 7 -9.86 -16.83 7.78
CA LEU A 7 -9.29 -17.20 9.08
C LEU A 7 -8.47 -18.49 8.99
N GLU A 8 -8.86 -19.43 8.14
CA GLU A 8 -8.12 -20.67 7.89
C GLU A 8 -6.78 -20.38 7.19
N LEU A 9 -6.77 -19.38 6.30
CA LEU A 9 -5.55 -18.92 5.62
C LEU A 9 -4.63 -18.11 6.55
N LEU A 10 -5.20 -17.40 7.54
CA LEU A 10 -4.44 -16.60 8.50
C LEU A 10 -3.78 -17.45 9.59
N ASP A 11 -4.47 -18.48 10.08
CA ASP A 11 -4.03 -19.27 11.25
C ASP A 11 -2.58 -19.80 11.14
N PRO A 12 -2.13 -20.39 10.01
CA PRO A 12 -0.75 -20.84 9.86
C PRO A 12 0.30 -19.73 9.93
N GLN A 13 -0.10 -18.48 9.70
CA GLN A 13 0.81 -17.33 9.70
C GLN A 13 1.01 -16.72 11.09
N LEU A 14 0.17 -17.04 12.07
CA LEU A 14 0.21 -16.41 13.40
C LEU A 14 1.52 -16.66 14.15
N ASN A 15 2.16 -17.81 13.92
CA ASN A 15 3.46 -18.15 14.49
C ASN A 15 4.63 -17.83 13.56
N ASN A 16 4.38 -17.23 12.39
CA ASN A 16 5.43 -16.88 11.45
C ASN A 16 6.18 -15.64 11.94
N PRO A 17 7.48 -15.74 12.29
CA PRO A 17 8.25 -14.60 12.77
C PRO A 17 8.48 -13.53 11.70
N ARG A 18 8.04 -13.74 10.45
CA ARG A 18 8.07 -12.74 9.38
C ARG A 18 6.76 -11.97 9.22
N LEU A 19 5.68 -12.38 9.89
CA LEU A 19 4.44 -11.60 9.90
C LEU A 19 4.70 -10.30 10.69
N ARG A 20 4.59 -9.17 10.00
CA ARG A 20 4.94 -7.84 10.52
C ARG A 20 3.92 -6.75 10.22
N LEU A 21 2.92 -7.06 9.40
CA LEU A 21 1.86 -6.13 9.01
C LEU A 21 0.65 -6.96 8.57
N LEU A 22 -0.55 -6.51 8.92
CA LEU A 22 -1.80 -7.01 8.37
C LEU A 22 -2.50 -5.85 7.65
N SER A 23 -2.95 -6.07 6.41
CA SER A 23 -3.71 -5.08 5.64
C SER A 23 -5.14 -5.58 5.43
N LEU A 24 -6.12 -4.83 5.93
CA LEU A 24 -7.53 -5.14 5.81
C LEU A 24 -8.04 -4.68 4.46
N MET A 25 -8.43 -5.66 3.64
CA MET A 25 -8.82 -5.43 2.25
C MET A 25 -10.22 -5.96 1.99
N ASP A 26 -11.02 -5.21 1.24
CA ASP A 26 -12.27 -5.71 0.66
C ASP A 26 -12.44 -5.26 -0.80
N HIS A 27 -12.19 -6.20 -1.72
CA HIS A 27 -12.31 -6.00 -3.16
C HIS A 27 -13.61 -6.58 -3.71
N THR A 28 -14.70 -6.55 -2.95
CA THR A 28 -16.02 -6.84 -3.52
C THR A 28 -16.33 -5.77 -4.57
N PRO A 29 -16.76 -6.15 -5.79
CA PRO A 29 -17.25 -5.18 -6.76
C PRO A 29 -18.37 -4.31 -6.18
N GLY A 30 -18.35 -3.00 -6.44
CA GLY A 30 -19.30 -2.03 -5.90
C GLY A 30 -18.82 -1.31 -4.64
N GLN A 31 -17.66 -1.64 -4.09
CA GLN A 31 -17.07 -0.94 -2.93
C GLN A 31 -15.57 -0.70 -3.08
N ARG A 32 -15.05 0.24 -2.29
CA ARG A 32 -13.61 0.57 -2.17
C ARG A 32 -12.96 0.74 -3.56
N GLN A 33 -12.00 -0.12 -3.90
CA GLN A 33 -11.26 -0.08 -5.16
C GLN A 33 -12.15 -0.01 -6.40
N THR A 34 -13.29 -0.72 -6.36
CA THR A 34 -14.23 -0.87 -7.48
C THR A 34 -15.60 -0.32 -7.08
N MET A 35 -15.64 0.87 -6.49
CA MET A 35 -16.89 1.51 -6.07
C MET A 35 -17.84 1.77 -7.26
N ASN A 36 -17.31 2.26 -8.39
CA ASN A 36 -18.11 2.52 -9.58
C ASN A 36 -18.03 1.33 -10.56
N LEU A 37 -19.08 0.52 -10.58
CA LEU A 37 -19.18 -0.66 -11.46
C LEU A 37 -19.25 -0.27 -12.93
N GLU A 38 -19.94 0.81 -13.29
CA GLU A 38 -20.02 1.26 -14.70
C GLU A 38 -18.63 1.62 -15.23
N ARG A 39 -17.87 2.40 -14.47
CA ARG A 39 -16.48 2.72 -14.81
C ARG A 39 -15.59 1.48 -14.93
N PHE A 40 -15.87 0.47 -14.10
CA PHE A 40 -15.18 -0.82 -14.21
C PHE A 40 -15.55 -1.54 -15.51
N ARG A 41 -16.83 -1.57 -15.89
CA ARG A 41 -17.30 -2.14 -17.17
C ARG A 41 -16.71 -1.39 -18.36
N GLU A 42 -16.79 -0.06 -18.38
CA GLU A 42 -16.19 0.81 -19.41
C GLU A 42 -14.70 0.49 -19.63
N ARG A 43 -13.95 0.30 -18.54
CA ARG A 43 -12.54 -0.06 -18.61
C ARG A 43 -12.30 -1.42 -19.24
N LEU A 44 -13.13 -2.41 -18.90
CA LEU A 44 -13.00 -3.75 -19.48
C LEU A 44 -13.34 -3.72 -20.97
N VAL A 45 -14.36 -2.96 -21.39
CA VAL A 45 -14.67 -2.72 -22.81
C VAL A 45 -13.48 -2.06 -23.52
N ALA A 46 -12.91 -1.01 -22.94
CA ALA A 46 -11.71 -0.35 -23.50
C ALA A 46 -10.49 -1.29 -23.58
N GLY A 47 -10.44 -2.33 -22.74
CA GLY A 47 -9.45 -3.41 -22.77
C GLY A 47 -9.75 -4.52 -23.79
N GLY A 48 -10.80 -4.38 -24.59
CA GLY A 48 -11.19 -5.33 -25.64
C GLY A 48 -12.06 -6.48 -25.17
N LYS A 49 -12.71 -6.37 -24.00
CA LYS A 49 -13.67 -7.39 -23.53
C LYS A 49 -15.08 -7.12 -24.04
N GLU A 50 -15.76 -8.18 -24.46
CA GLU A 50 -17.17 -8.19 -24.81
C GLU A 50 -18.07 -8.21 -23.56
N ALA A 51 -19.33 -7.80 -23.72
CA ALA A 51 -20.28 -7.68 -22.60
C ALA A 51 -20.44 -8.99 -21.80
N VAL A 52 -20.49 -10.14 -22.49
CA VAL A 52 -20.61 -11.46 -21.86
C VAL A 52 -19.38 -11.79 -21.00
N GLU A 53 -18.17 -11.47 -21.47
CA GLU A 53 -16.92 -11.72 -20.73
C GLU A 53 -16.82 -10.82 -19.48
N ILE A 54 -17.42 -9.63 -19.54
CA ILE A 54 -17.49 -8.70 -18.40
C ILE A 54 -18.41 -9.25 -17.32
N ASP A 55 -19.61 -9.71 -17.70
CA ASP A 55 -20.57 -10.30 -16.77
C ASP A 55 -20.03 -11.58 -16.13
N GLU A 56 -19.40 -12.46 -16.92
CA GLU A 56 -18.71 -13.63 -16.40
C GLU A 56 -17.59 -13.27 -15.43
N SER A 57 -16.76 -12.26 -15.75
CA SER A 57 -15.70 -11.78 -14.87
C SER A 57 -16.24 -11.20 -13.56
N LEU A 58 -17.37 -10.49 -13.60
CA LEU A 58 -18.03 -9.94 -12.39
C LEU A 58 -18.66 -11.03 -11.54
N ALA A 59 -19.20 -12.08 -12.17
CA ALA A 59 -19.76 -13.25 -11.50
C ALA A 59 -18.67 -14.16 -10.88
N GLN A 60 -17.48 -14.24 -11.49
CA GLN A 60 -16.34 -15.01 -10.96
C GLN A 60 -15.59 -14.30 -9.82
N ARG A 61 -15.39 -12.97 -9.93
CA ARG A 61 -15.29 -12.09 -8.74
C ARG A 61 -16.64 -12.24 -8.00
N THR A 62 -16.94 -11.82 -6.79
CA THR A 62 -18.28 -12.10 -6.18
C THR A 62 -18.64 -13.57 -5.86
N ALA A 63 -18.62 -14.57 -6.76
CA ALA A 63 -19.18 -15.92 -6.50
C ALA A 63 -18.67 -16.61 -5.22
N TRP A 64 -17.38 -16.46 -4.91
CA TRP A 64 -16.76 -17.05 -3.70
C TRP A 64 -16.84 -16.16 -2.46
N ARG A 65 -17.33 -14.91 -2.59
CA ARG A 65 -17.37 -13.93 -1.51
C ARG A 65 -18.64 -14.09 -0.68
N ASP A 66 -18.49 -14.00 0.63
CA ASP A 66 -19.58 -13.96 1.61
C ASP A 66 -19.53 -12.64 2.39
N GLN A 67 -20.55 -11.79 2.18
CA GLN A 67 -20.68 -10.52 2.90
C GLN A 67 -20.95 -10.71 4.40
N SER A 68 -21.65 -11.78 4.77
CA SER A 68 -21.97 -12.07 6.17
C SER A 68 -20.73 -12.46 6.98
N ALA A 69 -19.68 -12.95 6.30
CA ALA A 69 -18.40 -13.27 6.93
C ALA A 69 -17.57 -12.03 7.28
N ALA A 70 -17.78 -10.89 6.61
CA ALA A 70 -16.90 -9.73 6.73
C ALA A 70 -16.79 -9.16 8.17
N PRO A 71 -17.89 -8.98 8.94
CA PRO A 71 -17.78 -8.50 10.32
C PRO A 71 -16.99 -9.44 11.25
N ARG A 72 -17.24 -10.76 11.14
CA ARG A 72 -16.51 -11.78 11.92
C ARG A 72 -15.03 -11.80 11.54
N ASN A 73 -14.72 -11.79 10.25
CA ASN A 73 -13.36 -11.80 9.76
C ASN A 73 -12.60 -10.55 10.23
N ARG A 74 -13.18 -9.36 10.05
CA ARG A 74 -12.58 -8.10 10.48
C ARG A 74 -12.29 -8.09 11.97
N SER A 75 -13.30 -8.36 12.81
CA SER A 75 -13.13 -8.36 14.27
C SER A 75 -12.09 -9.37 14.74
N THR A 76 -12.01 -10.54 14.12
CA THR A 76 -11.00 -11.56 14.45
C THR A 76 -9.60 -11.12 14.05
N VAL A 77 -9.42 -10.57 12.84
CA VAL A 77 -8.10 -10.07 12.37
C VAL A 77 -7.63 -8.91 13.25
N VAL A 78 -8.53 -8.00 13.65
CA VAL A 78 -8.23 -6.90 14.57
C VAL A 78 -7.80 -7.43 15.95
N ALA A 79 -8.50 -8.44 16.48
CA ALA A 79 -8.12 -9.07 17.73
C ALA A 79 -6.74 -9.74 17.65
N VAL A 80 -6.43 -10.39 16.52
CA VAL A 80 -5.10 -10.95 16.24
C VAL A 80 -4.04 -9.85 16.20
N ALA A 81 -4.26 -8.79 15.42
CA ALA A 81 -3.33 -7.66 15.32
C ALA A 81 -3.00 -7.09 16.70
N ARG A 82 -4.01 -6.87 17.54
CA ARG A 82 -3.83 -6.40 18.93
C ARG A 82 -3.08 -7.40 19.79
N LYS A 83 -3.47 -8.68 19.77
CA LYS A 83 -2.85 -9.75 20.58
C LYS A 83 -1.36 -9.91 20.30
N TYR A 84 -0.96 -9.82 19.03
CA TYR A 84 0.42 -10.03 18.60
C TYR A 84 1.20 -8.73 18.37
N ALA A 85 0.61 -7.58 18.70
CA ALA A 85 1.17 -6.25 18.45
C ALA A 85 1.63 -6.05 16.98
N ILE A 86 0.85 -6.59 16.03
CA ILE A 86 1.10 -6.45 14.60
C ILE A 86 0.39 -5.18 14.11
N PRO A 87 1.11 -4.23 13.49
CA PRO A 87 0.51 -3.07 12.84
C PRO A 87 -0.60 -3.45 11.87
N LEU A 88 -1.62 -2.59 11.81
CA LEU A 88 -2.78 -2.77 10.96
C LEU A 88 -2.83 -1.66 9.90
N ALA A 89 -3.09 -2.04 8.66
CA ALA A 89 -3.37 -1.16 7.54
C ALA A 89 -4.81 -1.37 7.06
N SER A 90 -5.39 -0.36 6.41
CA SER A 90 -6.60 -0.47 5.61
C SER A 90 -6.29 -0.23 4.14
N HIS A 91 -6.92 -0.99 3.25
CA HIS A 91 -6.62 -0.98 1.82
C HIS A 91 -7.78 -0.39 1.02
N ASP A 92 -7.43 0.47 0.05
CA ASP A 92 -8.35 1.10 -0.92
C ASP A 92 -9.52 1.87 -0.26
N ASP A 93 -9.26 2.58 0.84
CA ASP A 93 -10.26 3.44 1.47
C ASP A 93 -10.77 4.49 0.47
N ALA A 94 -12.09 4.56 0.29
CA ALA A 94 -12.72 5.39 -0.73
C ALA A 94 -13.57 6.52 -0.16
N THR A 95 -13.95 6.44 1.11
CA THR A 95 -14.82 7.41 1.78
C THR A 95 -14.28 7.69 3.17
N ILE A 96 -14.79 8.76 3.80
CA ILE A 96 -14.45 9.13 5.18
C ILE A 96 -14.83 7.98 6.13
N GLU A 97 -15.98 7.35 5.92
CA GLU A 97 -16.49 6.25 6.76
C GLU A 97 -15.59 5.02 6.70
N HIS A 98 -14.98 4.72 5.54
CA HIS A 98 -14.01 3.64 5.44
C HIS A 98 -12.77 3.90 6.30
N VAL A 99 -12.30 5.16 6.31
CA VAL A 99 -11.14 5.57 7.10
C VAL A 99 -11.47 5.58 8.60
N ASP A 100 -12.64 6.08 8.98
CA ASP A 100 -13.09 6.08 10.37
C ASP A 100 -13.24 4.64 10.88
N GLU A 101 -13.85 3.73 10.10
CA GLU A 101 -13.90 2.30 10.41
C GLU A 101 -12.48 1.73 10.60
N ALA A 102 -11.55 2.06 9.70
CA ALA A 102 -10.17 1.58 9.79
C ALA A 102 -9.46 2.09 11.06
N HIS A 103 -9.58 3.38 11.34
CA HIS A 103 -9.00 4.03 12.52
C HIS A 103 -9.56 3.43 13.81
N ASP A 104 -10.87 3.21 13.91
CA ASP A 104 -11.52 2.61 15.08
C ASP A 104 -11.08 1.15 15.32
N ASN A 105 -10.73 0.45 14.24
CA ASN A 105 -10.12 -0.87 14.32
C ASN A 105 -8.65 -0.83 14.78
N GLY A 106 -8.03 0.34 14.81
CA GLY A 106 -6.63 0.55 15.19
C GLY A 106 -5.66 0.52 14.01
N ALA A 107 -6.14 0.76 12.79
CA ALA A 107 -5.26 0.91 11.63
C ALA A 107 -4.42 2.18 11.78
N ILE A 108 -3.12 2.06 11.47
CA ILE A 108 -2.17 3.17 11.50
C ILE A 108 -1.67 3.53 10.10
N ILE A 109 -2.07 2.76 9.08
CA ILE A 109 -1.72 2.96 7.68
C ILE A 109 -2.99 2.97 6.83
N ALA A 110 -3.15 3.99 6.00
CA ALA A 110 -4.06 4.00 4.86
C ALA A 110 -3.26 3.61 3.61
N GLU A 111 -3.46 2.39 3.15
CA GLU A 111 -2.80 1.82 1.98
C GLU A 111 -3.68 2.06 0.73
N PHE A 112 -3.12 2.78 -0.24
CA PHE A 112 -3.76 3.13 -1.51
C PHE A 112 -5.15 3.77 -1.38
N PRO A 113 -5.37 4.81 -0.55
CA PRO A 113 -6.67 5.50 -0.56
C PRO A 113 -7.03 5.92 -1.98
N VAL A 114 -8.26 5.62 -2.39
CA VAL A 114 -8.69 5.75 -3.79
C VAL A 114 -9.36 7.08 -4.09
N SER A 115 -9.62 7.89 -3.05
CA SER A 115 -10.15 9.25 -3.14
C SER A 115 -9.30 10.22 -2.32
N ILE A 116 -9.32 11.50 -2.71
CA ILE A 116 -8.57 12.54 -1.98
C ILE A 116 -9.19 12.78 -0.61
N GLU A 117 -10.51 12.69 -0.49
CA GLU A 117 -11.26 12.84 0.74
C GLU A 117 -10.84 11.78 1.78
N ALA A 118 -10.71 10.51 1.35
CA ALA A 118 -10.21 9.45 2.22
C ALA A 118 -8.75 9.69 2.62
N ALA A 119 -7.89 10.12 1.70
CA ALA A 119 -6.50 10.42 2.02
C ALA A 119 -6.37 11.59 3.01
N VAL A 120 -7.14 12.67 2.83
CA VAL A 120 -7.18 13.79 3.77
C VAL A 120 -7.67 13.32 5.14
N ARG A 121 -8.77 12.55 5.19
CA ARG A 121 -9.28 12.03 6.45
C ARG A 121 -8.27 11.15 7.16
N ALA A 122 -7.55 10.29 6.43
CA ALA A 122 -6.52 9.42 6.99
C ALA A 122 -5.41 10.24 7.67
N ARG A 123 -4.99 11.34 7.04
CA ARG A 123 -4.04 12.29 7.65
C ARG A 123 -4.58 12.92 8.93
N GLU A 124 -5.83 13.36 8.94
CA GLU A 124 -6.48 14.01 10.10
C GLU A 124 -6.54 13.08 11.32
N VAL A 125 -6.81 11.80 11.10
CA VAL A 125 -6.84 10.78 12.18
C VAL A 125 -5.46 10.17 12.49
N GLY A 126 -4.39 10.73 11.89
CA GLY A 126 -3.01 10.36 12.20
C GLY A 126 -2.49 9.09 11.52
N MET A 127 -3.21 8.53 10.56
CA MET A 127 -2.75 7.39 9.75
C MET A 127 -1.69 7.83 8.73
N LYS A 128 -0.75 6.93 8.45
CA LYS A 128 0.26 7.12 7.40
C LYS A 128 -0.27 6.67 6.06
N ILE A 129 -0.05 7.46 5.02
CA ILE A 129 -0.59 7.19 3.68
C ILE A 129 0.49 6.58 2.80
N PHE A 130 0.22 5.36 2.32
CA PHE A 130 1.14 4.59 1.49
C PHE A 130 0.58 4.42 0.08
N MET A 131 1.38 4.75 -0.94
CA MET A 131 0.99 4.65 -2.35
C MET A 131 1.91 3.74 -3.17
N GLY A 132 1.43 3.28 -4.33
CA GLY A 132 2.15 2.29 -5.14
C GLY A 132 3.26 2.92 -5.97
N GLY A 133 4.46 2.36 -5.90
CA GLY A 133 5.61 2.77 -6.71
C GLY A 133 5.33 2.76 -8.22
N PRO A 134 4.74 1.70 -8.80
CA PRO A 134 4.45 1.63 -10.23
C PRO A 134 3.44 2.69 -10.68
N ASN A 135 2.43 2.93 -9.85
CA ASN A 135 1.44 3.98 -10.06
C ASN A 135 2.12 5.36 -10.15
N PHE A 136 3.04 5.64 -9.22
CA PHE A 136 3.82 6.87 -9.21
C PHE A 136 4.71 7.01 -10.45
N VAL A 137 5.47 5.97 -10.80
CA VAL A 137 6.37 6.01 -11.96
C VAL A 137 5.60 6.23 -13.25
N ARG A 138 4.51 5.48 -13.46
CA ARG A 138 3.65 5.61 -14.64
C ARG A 138 2.93 6.96 -14.71
N GLY A 139 2.64 7.56 -13.55
CA GLY A 139 2.08 8.90 -13.42
C GLY A 139 0.58 9.00 -13.59
N SER A 140 -0.13 7.87 -13.58
CA SER A 140 -1.59 7.83 -13.58
C SER A 140 -2.08 6.64 -12.75
N SER A 141 -3.30 6.75 -12.24
CA SER A 141 -4.01 5.61 -11.65
C SER A 141 -4.63 4.73 -12.72
N HIS A 142 -4.50 3.41 -12.58
CA HIS A 142 -5.00 2.46 -13.59
C HIS A 142 -6.53 2.44 -13.60
N SER A 143 -7.12 2.74 -12.45
CA SER A 143 -8.56 2.78 -12.25
C SER A 143 -9.12 4.20 -12.31
N GLY A 144 -8.25 5.21 -12.47
CA GLY A 144 -8.53 6.64 -12.33
C GLY A 144 -9.04 7.03 -10.93
N ASN A 145 -8.63 6.24 -9.94
CA ASN A 145 -8.64 6.59 -8.52
C ASN A 145 -7.53 7.62 -8.23
N LEU A 146 -7.46 8.14 -7.00
CA LEU A 146 -6.33 8.97 -6.56
C LEU A 146 -4.99 8.30 -6.92
N SER A 147 -4.14 9.01 -7.65
CA SER A 147 -2.80 8.55 -8.00
C SER A 147 -1.79 8.90 -6.91
N ALA A 148 -0.69 8.16 -6.88
CA ALA A 148 0.43 8.42 -5.99
C ALA A 148 1.04 9.81 -6.23
N ARG A 149 1.01 10.29 -7.48
CA ARG A 149 1.48 11.64 -7.85
C ARG A 149 0.56 12.74 -7.32
N GLU A 150 -0.76 12.57 -7.44
CA GLU A 150 -1.72 13.50 -6.85
C GLU A 150 -1.60 13.53 -5.32
N CYS A 151 -1.43 12.36 -4.69
CA CYS A 151 -1.16 12.25 -3.26
C CYS A 151 0.11 13.00 -2.83
N ALA A 152 1.20 12.88 -3.60
CA ALA A 152 2.43 13.63 -3.35
C ALA A 152 2.27 15.14 -3.57
N THR A 153 1.60 15.57 -4.64
CA THR A 153 1.31 16.98 -4.92
C THR A 153 0.46 17.61 -3.81
N ALA A 154 -0.47 16.85 -3.24
CA ALA A 154 -1.29 17.29 -2.11
C ALA A 154 -0.55 17.27 -0.76
N GLY A 155 0.72 16.85 -0.71
CA GLY A 155 1.50 16.74 0.54
C GLY A 155 1.00 15.61 1.46
N LEU A 156 0.28 14.62 0.92
CA LEU A 156 -0.33 13.55 1.69
C LEU A 156 0.52 12.27 1.71
N LEU A 157 1.46 12.08 0.77
CA LEU A 157 2.26 10.85 0.67
C LEU A 157 3.26 10.70 1.83
N ASP A 158 3.16 9.63 2.62
CA ASP A 158 4.16 9.30 3.66
C ASP A 158 5.12 8.17 3.23
N GLY A 159 4.63 7.21 2.45
CA GLY A 159 5.39 6.02 2.10
C GLY A 159 5.06 5.48 0.71
N ILE A 160 6.01 4.74 0.12
CA ILE A 160 5.84 4.09 -1.17
C ILE A 160 6.03 2.58 -1.00
N THR A 161 5.11 1.80 -1.57
CA THR A 161 5.20 0.33 -1.60
C THR A 161 5.58 -0.16 -2.99
N SER A 162 6.09 -1.39 -3.07
CA SER A 162 6.55 -1.95 -4.36
C SER A 162 5.43 -2.23 -5.35
N ASP A 163 4.25 -2.58 -4.85
CA ASP A 163 3.14 -3.09 -5.65
C ASP A 163 3.63 -4.08 -6.74
N TYR A 164 4.38 -5.09 -6.27
CA TYR A 164 5.01 -6.16 -7.07
C TYR A 164 6.19 -5.75 -7.96
N ILE A 165 6.60 -4.48 -7.99
CA ILE A 165 7.76 -3.99 -8.76
C ILE A 165 8.73 -3.25 -7.84
N PRO A 166 9.65 -3.95 -7.16
CA PRO A 166 10.54 -3.36 -6.14
C PRO A 166 11.35 -2.15 -6.61
N LEU A 167 11.86 -2.17 -7.85
CA LEU A 167 12.68 -1.07 -8.38
C LEU A 167 11.87 0.24 -8.54
N SER A 168 10.54 0.14 -8.66
CA SER A 168 9.67 1.32 -8.74
C SER A 168 9.69 2.15 -7.46
N MET A 169 9.88 1.54 -6.29
CA MET A 169 10.01 2.26 -5.02
C MET A 169 11.16 3.26 -5.09
N LEU A 170 12.34 2.76 -5.47
CA LEU A 170 13.54 3.58 -5.53
C LEU A 170 13.39 4.67 -6.60
N ARG A 171 12.85 4.32 -7.76
CA ARG A 171 12.61 5.32 -8.83
C ARG A 171 11.67 6.42 -8.37
N SER A 172 10.57 6.09 -7.71
CA SER A 172 9.61 7.05 -7.18
C SER A 172 10.23 7.99 -6.15
N ALA A 173 11.04 7.45 -5.22
CA ALA A 173 11.77 8.27 -4.24
C ALA A 173 12.72 9.26 -4.91
N PHE A 174 13.48 8.86 -5.95
CA PHE A 174 14.32 9.82 -6.69
C PHE A 174 13.49 10.84 -7.48
N MET A 175 12.38 10.43 -8.08
CA MET A 175 11.49 11.34 -8.81
C MET A 175 10.84 12.38 -7.90
N LEU A 176 10.54 12.05 -6.64
CA LEU A 176 10.06 13.02 -5.64
C LEU A 176 11.10 14.12 -5.36
N ALA A 177 12.39 13.80 -5.43
CA ALA A 177 13.47 14.77 -5.23
C ALA A 177 13.82 15.58 -6.50
N GLU A 178 13.15 15.30 -7.63
CA GLU A 178 13.37 15.95 -8.92
C GLU A 178 12.16 16.83 -9.29
N PRO A 179 12.29 17.77 -10.24
CA PRO A 179 11.15 18.50 -10.77
C PRO A 179 10.06 17.53 -11.29
N PRO A 180 8.77 17.82 -11.04
CA PRO A 180 8.25 19.07 -10.47
C PRO A 180 8.17 19.10 -8.93
N TYR A 181 8.44 17.99 -8.24
CA TYR A 181 8.16 17.84 -6.81
C TYR A 181 9.22 18.51 -5.92
N ASN A 182 10.50 18.38 -6.27
CA ASN A 182 11.62 19.02 -5.58
C ASN A 182 11.65 18.78 -4.05
N TRP A 183 11.23 17.61 -3.58
CA TRP A 183 11.32 17.26 -2.17
C TRP A 183 12.79 17.20 -1.73
N PRO A 184 13.10 17.53 -0.46
CA PRO A 184 14.41 17.23 0.09
C PRO A 184 14.70 15.73 -0.04
N ILE A 185 15.89 15.38 -0.53
CA ILE A 185 16.22 13.98 -0.86
C ILE A 185 16.08 13.04 0.34
N GLN A 186 16.38 13.51 1.56
CA GLN A 186 16.22 12.73 2.78
C GLN A 186 14.75 12.36 3.05
N ASP A 187 13.81 13.27 2.78
CA ASP A 187 12.37 13.03 2.99
C ASP A 187 11.85 12.09 1.91
N ALA A 188 12.29 12.30 0.67
CA ALA A 188 11.96 11.43 -0.44
C ALA A 188 12.46 9.99 -0.23
N ILE A 189 13.69 9.80 0.23
CA ILE A 189 14.23 8.47 0.57
C ILE A 189 13.54 7.88 1.81
N ALA A 190 13.13 8.69 2.78
CA ALA A 190 12.42 8.20 3.96
C ALA A 190 11.12 7.45 3.59
N THR A 191 10.45 7.82 2.49
CA THR A 191 9.24 7.13 2.00
C THR A 191 9.43 5.65 1.69
N VAL A 192 10.67 5.21 1.42
CA VAL A 192 11.01 3.83 1.05
C VAL A 192 11.98 3.17 2.04
N ALA A 193 12.33 3.86 3.13
CA ALA A 193 13.28 3.39 4.14
C ALA A 193 12.72 3.59 5.55
N ARG A 194 12.95 4.77 6.14
CA ARG A 194 12.59 5.08 7.54
C ARG A 194 11.09 4.95 7.81
N THR A 195 10.24 5.53 6.96
CA THR A 195 8.78 5.52 7.17
C THR A 195 8.19 4.11 7.17
N PRO A 196 8.42 3.25 6.16
CA PRO A 196 7.95 1.86 6.22
C PRO A 196 8.55 1.07 7.37
N ALA A 197 9.82 1.30 7.73
CA ALA A 197 10.43 0.61 8.87
C ALA A 197 9.69 0.93 10.18
N LEU A 198 9.46 2.22 10.47
CA LEU A 198 8.74 2.65 11.67
C LEU A 198 7.28 2.20 11.66
N ALA A 199 6.60 2.27 10.51
CA ALA A 199 5.20 1.83 10.37
C ALA A 199 5.02 0.32 10.65
N CYS A 200 6.06 -0.48 10.38
CA CYS A 200 6.11 -1.90 10.69
C CYS A 200 6.75 -2.23 12.05
N GLY A 201 7.01 -1.24 12.90
CA GLY A 201 7.65 -1.43 14.22
C GLY A 201 9.13 -1.83 14.17
N LEU A 202 9.80 -1.67 13.02
CA LEU A 202 11.22 -1.98 12.84
C LEU A 202 12.06 -0.74 13.20
N THR A 203 12.38 -0.59 14.49
CA THR A 203 13.14 0.57 15.01
C THR A 203 14.65 0.42 14.89
N ASP A 204 15.12 -0.73 14.42
CA ASP A 204 16.55 -1.07 14.27
C ASP A 204 17.07 -0.86 12.84
N ARG A 205 16.27 -0.31 11.93
CA ARG A 205 16.65 -0.02 10.54
C ARG A 205 15.87 1.13 9.92
N GLY A 206 16.23 1.48 8.69
CA GLY A 206 15.55 2.50 7.86
C GLY A 206 16.28 3.85 7.85
N GLU A 207 17.34 3.99 8.63
CA GLU A 207 18.16 5.20 8.73
C GLU A 207 19.64 4.84 8.90
N ILE A 208 20.53 5.67 8.33
CA ILE A 208 21.97 5.56 8.51
C ILE A 208 22.35 6.35 9.76
N ALA A 209 22.33 5.69 10.92
CA ALA A 209 22.67 6.29 12.20
C ALA A 209 23.39 5.30 13.13
N ILE A 210 24.10 5.82 14.13
CA ILE A 210 24.73 4.99 15.17
C ILE A 210 23.66 4.17 15.89
N GLY A 211 23.91 2.87 16.07
CA GLY A 211 22.99 1.94 16.74
C GLY A 211 21.96 1.28 15.81
N GLN A 212 21.86 1.71 14.54
CA GLN A 212 21.02 1.04 13.53
C GLN A 212 21.77 -0.12 12.87
N ARG A 213 21.02 -1.05 12.27
CA ARG A 213 21.60 -2.12 11.44
C ARG A 213 22.38 -1.53 10.28
N ALA A 214 23.53 -2.16 9.99
CA ALA A 214 24.35 -1.84 8.84
C ALA A 214 23.77 -2.44 7.53
N ASP A 215 22.52 -2.10 7.23
CA ASP A 215 21.78 -2.47 6.03
C ASP A 215 21.79 -1.28 5.06
N PHE A 216 22.51 -1.39 3.94
CA PHE A 216 22.73 -0.27 3.02
C PHE A 216 22.54 -0.66 1.56
N LEU A 217 22.13 0.30 0.75
CA LEU A 217 22.13 0.23 -0.70
C LEU A 217 23.05 1.32 -1.25
N ARG A 218 24.10 0.93 -1.98
CA ARG A 218 24.89 1.88 -2.76
C ARG A 218 24.25 2.06 -4.11
N ILE A 219 23.77 3.25 -4.42
CA ILE A 219 23.00 3.51 -5.64
C ILE A 219 23.79 4.48 -6.53
N ARG A 220 23.89 4.13 -7.82
CA ARG A 220 24.33 5.08 -8.84
C ARG A 220 23.11 5.84 -9.35
N ARG A 221 23.10 7.15 -9.15
CA ARG A 221 22.12 8.06 -9.74
C ARG A 221 22.45 8.28 -11.21
N SER A 222 21.42 8.33 -12.05
CA SER A 222 21.50 8.81 -13.43
C SER A 222 20.40 9.86 -13.59
N SER A 223 20.73 11.00 -14.20
CA SER A 223 19.79 12.08 -14.49
C SER A 223 18.72 11.68 -15.52
N GLU A 224 18.99 10.68 -16.36
CA GLU A 224 18.10 10.24 -17.45
C GLU A 224 17.66 8.77 -17.32
N GLY A 225 18.03 8.12 -16.21
CA GLY A 225 17.88 6.67 -16.07
C GLY A 225 17.31 6.23 -14.74
N TRP A 226 16.99 4.95 -14.67
CA TRP A 226 16.58 4.31 -13.42
C TRP A 226 17.72 4.32 -12.40
N PRO A 227 17.44 4.60 -11.12
CA PRO A 227 18.44 4.46 -10.07
C PRO A 227 18.94 3.02 -10.06
N THR A 228 20.25 2.84 -10.14
CA THR A 228 20.85 1.51 -10.28
C THR A 228 21.53 1.11 -8.96
N PRO A 229 21.01 0.11 -8.23
CA PRO A 229 21.74 -0.50 -7.12
C PRO A 229 23.07 -1.06 -7.62
N ARG A 230 24.17 -0.72 -6.94
CA ARG A 230 25.53 -1.17 -7.24
C ARG A 230 26.03 -2.17 -6.22
N GLU A 231 25.61 -2.02 -4.97
CA GLU A 231 25.95 -2.92 -3.87
C GLU A 231 24.79 -2.99 -2.89
N VAL A 232 24.61 -4.18 -2.32
CA VAL A 232 23.64 -4.45 -1.25
C VAL A 232 24.40 -4.95 -0.04
N TRP A 233 24.20 -4.29 1.09
CA TRP A 233 24.80 -4.63 2.36
C TRP A 233 23.69 -5.01 3.34
N ARG A 234 23.92 -6.07 4.09
CA ARG A 234 23.05 -6.53 5.17
C ARG A 234 23.90 -6.85 6.40
N GLU A 235 23.58 -6.24 7.52
CA GLU A 235 24.27 -6.41 8.80
C GLU A 235 25.81 -6.26 8.65
N GLY A 236 26.24 -5.29 7.85
CA GLY A 236 27.65 -4.98 7.60
C GLY A 236 28.36 -5.92 6.62
N ARG A 237 27.65 -6.88 6.02
CA ARG A 237 28.18 -7.79 5.01
C ARG A 237 27.61 -7.48 3.64
N ARG A 238 28.48 -7.42 2.63
CA ARG A 238 28.04 -7.30 1.24
C ARG A 238 27.42 -8.62 0.77
N VAL A 239 26.21 -8.54 0.20
CA VAL A 239 25.44 -9.71 -0.26
C VAL A 239 25.13 -9.69 -1.77
N ALA A 240 25.34 -8.55 -2.44
CA ALA A 240 25.32 -8.38 -3.90
C ALA A 240 26.20 -7.18 -4.31
#